data_AF-A0A7K2MBP0-F1
#
_entry.id   AF-A0A7K2MBP0-F1
#
_cell.length_a   1.000
_cell.length_b   1.000
_cell.length_c   1.000
_cell.angle_alpha   90.00
_cell.angle_beta   90.00
_cell.angle_gamma   90.00
#
_symmetry.space_group_name_H-M   'P 1'
#
loop_
_entity.id
_entity.type
_entity.pdbx_description
1 polymer ?
#
loop_
_entity_poly.entity_id
_entity_poly.type
_entity_poly.pdbx_seq_one_letter_code
_entity_poly.pdbx_strand_id
1 'polypeptide(L)'
;MSSTPSPTAVIGRVPVRDVRPAVEYGRRPAKAVTGETFQVTATVFREGHDAVAANVVLTDPEGRPGPWTPMRELAPGTDRWGA
;
A
#
# COMPACT_ATOMS: atom_id res chain seq x y z
N MET A 1 34.23 15.33 -11.39
CA MET A 1 32.91 15.13 -12.03
C MET A 1 31.92 14.86 -10.90
N SER A 2 31.20 15.88 -10.42
CA SER A 2 30.16 15.67 -9.40
C SER A 2 28.90 15.14 -10.06
N SER A 3 28.47 13.95 -9.70
CA SER A 3 27.15 13.44 -10.06
C SER A 3 26.10 14.20 -9.23
N THR A 4 25.18 14.87 -9.92
CA THR A 4 23.97 15.38 -9.30
C THR A 4 23.15 14.17 -8.82
N PRO A 5 22.67 14.12 -7.56
CA PRO A 5 21.77 13.05 -7.15
C PRO A 5 20.53 13.09 -8.04
N SER A 6 20.24 11.98 -8.72
CA SER A 6 19.02 11.82 -9.49
C SER A 6 17.82 12.02 -8.55
N PRO A 7 16.78 12.77 -8.94
CA PRO A 7 15.61 12.91 -8.09
C PRO A 7 15.05 11.52 -7.82
N THR A 8 14.96 11.14 -6.54
CA THR A 8 14.28 9.92 -6.12
C THR A 8 12.89 9.94 -6.75
N ALA A 9 12.62 9.01 -7.67
CA ALA A 9 11.33 8.95 -8.33
C ALA A 9 10.24 8.77 -7.26
N VAL A 10 9.28 9.69 -7.23
CA VAL A 10 8.17 9.68 -6.26
C VAL A 10 7.27 8.44 -6.43
N ILE A 11 7.40 7.73 -7.56
CA ILE A 11 6.66 6.51 -7.90
C ILE A 11 7.66 5.39 -8.13
N GLY A 12 7.48 4.26 -7.42
CA GLY A 12 8.27 3.05 -7.61
C GLY A 12 7.95 2.32 -8.92
N ARG A 13 8.67 1.22 -9.19
CA ARG A 13 8.54 0.43 -10.44
C ARG A 13 7.12 -0.09 -10.69
N VAL A 14 6.44 -0.50 -9.63
CA VAL A 14 5.01 -0.85 -9.62
C VAL A 14 4.29 0.22 -8.79
N PRO A 15 3.46 1.06 -9.41
CA PRO A 15 2.68 2.05 -8.69
C PRO A 15 1.81 1.46 -7.57
N VAL A 16 1.99 1.97 -6.34
CA VAL A 16 1.10 1.76 -5.19
C VAL A 16 0.68 3.14 -4.68
N ARG A 17 -0.59 3.48 -4.80
CA ARG A 17 -1.12 4.84 -4.55
C ARG A 17 -2.36 4.80 -3.68
N ASP A 18 -2.71 5.96 -3.10
CA ASP A 18 -3.94 6.17 -2.31
C ASP A 18 -4.17 5.03 -1.29
N VAL A 19 -3.15 4.74 -0.47
CA VAL A 19 -3.27 3.76 0.62
C VAL A 19 -4.28 4.28 1.65
N ARG A 20 -5.24 3.44 2.02
CA ARG A 20 -6.27 3.75 3.03
C ARG A 20 -6.38 2.61 4.06
N PRO A 21 -6.76 2.90 5.31
CA PRO A 21 -7.21 4.20 5.82
C PRO A 21 -6.07 5.22 6.00
N ALA A 22 -6.32 6.47 5.61
CA ALA A 22 -5.43 7.59 5.83
C ALA A 22 -6.23 8.77 6.39
N VAL A 23 -5.81 9.32 7.53
CA VAL A 23 -6.46 10.45 8.19
C VAL A 23 -5.59 11.69 8.02
N GLU A 24 -6.18 12.79 7.54
CA GLU A 24 -5.46 14.03 7.23
C GLU A 24 -4.21 13.80 6.35
N TYR A 25 -4.33 12.97 5.31
CA TYR A 25 -3.21 12.59 4.43
C TYR A 25 -2.02 11.96 5.17
N GLY A 26 -2.30 11.21 6.25
CA GLY A 26 -1.29 10.54 7.08
C GLY A 26 -0.74 11.39 8.22
N ARG A 27 -1.22 12.64 8.40
CA ARG A 27 -0.80 13.49 9.52
C ARG A 27 -1.37 13.04 10.87
N ARG A 28 -2.42 12.23 10.85
CA ARG A 28 -3.03 11.61 12.03
C ARG A 28 -3.12 10.10 11.85
N PRO A 29 -3.01 9.33 12.95
CA PRO A 29 -3.15 7.88 12.88
C PRO A 29 -4.60 7.50 12.56
N ALA A 30 -4.76 6.47 11.73
CA ALA A 30 -6.01 5.70 11.71
C ALA A 30 -6.21 5.03 13.07
N LYS A 31 -7.45 4.67 13.39
CA LYS A 31 -7.81 4.08 14.70
C LYS A 31 -8.35 2.69 14.50
N ALA A 32 -8.02 1.83 15.45
CA ALA A 32 -8.62 0.52 15.65
C ALA A 32 -8.53 0.18 17.14
N VAL A 33 -9.32 -0.78 17.61
CA VAL A 33 -9.19 -1.39 18.94
C VAL A 33 -8.68 -2.83 18.85
N THR A 34 -8.20 -3.37 19.97
CA THR A 34 -7.71 -4.75 20.01
C THR A 34 -8.79 -5.73 19.54
N GLY A 35 -8.46 -6.56 18.54
CA GLY A 35 -9.36 -7.55 17.94
C GLY A 35 -10.28 -7.01 16.84
N GLU A 36 -10.27 -5.70 16.57
CA GLU A 36 -11.05 -5.12 15.47
C GLU A 36 -10.44 -5.48 14.10
N THR A 37 -11.29 -5.91 13.18
CA THR A 37 -10.92 -6.12 11.78
C THR A 37 -11.32 -4.91 10.96
N PHE A 38 -10.40 -4.40 10.13
CA PHE A 38 -10.67 -3.31 9.20
C PHE A 38 -9.93 -3.56 7.88
N GLN A 39 -10.44 -2.98 6.80
CA GLN A 39 -9.89 -3.17 5.46
C GLN A 39 -8.77 -2.19 5.18
N VAL A 40 -7.65 -2.69 4.65
CA VAL A 40 -6.60 -1.87 4.05
C VAL A 40 -6.76 -1.90 2.54
N THR A 41 -6.67 -0.74 1.88
CA THR A 41 -6.82 -0.64 0.42
C THR A 41 -5.74 0.22 -0.20
N ALA A 42 -5.45 -0.02 -1.48
CA ALA A 42 -4.58 0.80 -2.29
C ALA A 42 -4.96 0.70 -3.76
N THR A 43 -4.57 1.68 -4.57
CA THR A 43 -4.57 1.56 -6.03
C THR A 43 -3.23 0.97 -6.47
N VAL A 44 -3.26 -0.21 -7.09
CA VAL A 44 -2.06 -0.96 -7.50
C VAL A 44 -2.21 -1.40 -8.95
N PHE A 45 -1.24 -1.01 -9.78
CA PHE A 45 -1.23 -1.31 -11.21
C PHE A 45 0.22 -1.34 -11.74
N ARG A 46 0.42 -1.73 -12.99
CA ARG A 46 1.71 -1.66 -13.68
C ARG A 46 1.53 -1.24 -15.13
N GLU A 47 2.63 -0.84 -15.76
CA GLU A 47 2.70 -0.70 -17.21
C GLU A 47 2.63 -2.06 -17.93
N GLY A 48 2.06 -2.05 -19.14
CA GLY A 48 1.83 -3.26 -19.93
C GLY A 48 0.58 -4.02 -19.48
N HIS A 49 0.48 -5.29 -19.90
CA HIS A 49 -0.70 -6.15 -19.67
C HIS A 49 -0.42 -7.33 -18.73
N ASP A 50 0.78 -7.37 -18.15
CA ASP A 50 1.13 -8.40 -17.18
C ASP A 50 0.33 -8.22 -15.89
N ALA A 51 0.10 -9.33 -15.18
CA ALA A 51 -0.54 -9.30 -13.88
C ALA A 51 0.31 -8.58 -12.81
N VAL A 52 -0.37 -8.10 -11.77
CA VAL A 52 0.19 -7.63 -10.49
C VAL A 52 -0.44 -8.38 -9.34
N ALA A 53 0.24 -8.38 -8.19
CA ALA A 53 -0.28 -8.83 -6.91
C ALA A 53 0.21 -7.88 -5.81
N ALA A 54 -0.54 -7.80 -4.72
CA ALA A 54 -0.21 -6.98 -3.57
C ALA A 54 -0.52 -7.71 -2.26
N ASN A 55 0.15 -7.31 -1.19
CA ASN A 55 -0.13 -7.78 0.17
C ASN A 55 0.01 -6.64 1.18
N VAL A 56 -0.68 -6.78 2.29
CA VAL A 56 -0.58 -5.86 3.42
C VAL A 56 0.51 -6.37 4.37
N VAL A 57 1.34 -5.44 4.87
CA VAL A 57 2.26 -5.69 5.98
C VAL A 57 1.85 -4.77 7.11
N LEU A 58 1.20 -5.34 8.14
CA LEU A 58 0.89 -4.64 9.38
C LEU A 58 2.00 -4.91 10.38
N THR A 59 2.61 -3.87 10.93
CA THR A 59 3.71 -3.96 11.89
C THR A 59 3.24 -3.59 13.30
N ASP A 60 3.70 -4.34 14.29
CA ASP A 60 3.46 -4.03 15.70
C ASP A 60 4.37 -2.89 16.22
N PRO A 61 4.21 -2.44 17.48
CA PRO A 61 5.02 -1.36 18.04
C PRO A 61 6.53 -1.66 18.12
N GLU A 62 6.93 -2.93 18.13
CA GLU A 62 8.33 -3.35 18.08
C GLU A 62 8.86 -3.51 16.64
N GLY A 63 8.02 -3.22 15.63
CA GLY A 63 8.37 -3.32 14.22
C GLY A 63 8.31 -4.73 13.64
N ARG A 64 7.71 -5.70 14.37
CA ARG A 64 7.59 -7.08 13.89
C ARG A 64 6.42 -7.16 12.90
N PRO A 65 6.60 -7.77 11.72
CA PRO A 65 5.53 -7.93 10.75
C PRO A 65 4.53 -9.00 11.21
N GLY A 66 3.25 -8.74 10.94
CA GLY A 66 2.19 -9.72 11.07
C GLY A 66 2.23 -10.81 9.98
N PRO A 67 1.19 -11.66 9.90
CA PRO A 67 1.12 -12.73 8.92
C PRO A 67 1.02 -12.20 7.48
N TRP A 68 1.38 -13.06 6.52
CA TRP A 68 1.17 -12.80 5.09
C TRP A 68 -0.31 -12.57 4.80
N THR A 69 -0.65 -11.37 4.32
CA THR A 69 -2.03 -10.94 4.08
C THR A 69 -2.19 -10.49 2.62
N PRO A 70 -2.50 -11.42 1.69
CA PRO A 70 -2.61 -11.09 0.26
C PRO A 70 -3.88 -10.27 -0.01
N MET A 71 -3.76 -9.28 -0.88
CA MET A 71 -4.88 -8.45 -1.34
C MET A 71 -5.51 -9.06 -2.59
N ARG A 72 -6.78 -8.70 -2.83
CA ARG A 72 -7.49 -8.95 -4.09
C ARG A 72 -7.95 -7.63 -4.70
N GLU A 73 -8.14 -7.60 -6.00
CA GLU A 73 -8.88 -6.51 -6.63
C GLU A 73 -10.33 -6.52 -6.11
N LEU A 74 -10.81 -5.37 -5.64
CA LEU A 74 -12.12 -5.22 -5.01
C LEU A 74 -13.27 -5.15 -6.03
N ALA A 75 -12.97 -4.69 -7.25
CA ALA A 75 -13.89 -4.69 -8.37
C ALA A 75 -13.10 -4.75 -9.69
N PRO A 76 -13.55 -5.52 -10.70
CA PRO A 76 -12.80 -5.69 -11.94
C PRO A 76 -12.49 -4.37 -12.66
N GLY A 77 -11.23 -4.18 -13.04
CA GLY A 77 -10.78 -3.04 -13.85
C GLY A 77 -10.71 -1.72 -13.08
N THR A 78 -10.70 -1.77 -11.75
CA THR A 78 -10.61 -0.57 -10.91
C THR A 78 -9.20 -0.31 -10.40
N ASP A 79 -8.31 -1.30 -10.53
CA ASP A 79 -6.98 -1.33 -9.92
C ASP A 79 -7.03 -1.09 -8.41
N ARG A 80 -8.21 -1.25 -7.78
CA ARG A 80 -8.41 -1.04 -6.34
C ARG A 80 -8.25 -2.37 -5.64
N TRP A 81 -7.18 -2.50 -4.86
CA TRP A 81 -6.87 -3.70 -4.10
C TRP A 81 -7.28 -3.54 -2.65
N GLY A 82 -7.67 -4.64 -2.00
CA GLY A 82 -7.89 -4.68 -0.56
C GLY A 82 -7.73 -6.08 0.06
N ALA A 83 -7.40 -6.09 1.35
CA ALA A 83 -7.40 -7.25 2.22
C ALA A 83 -8.13 -6.90 3.52
#